data_AF-A0A7C5NEA5-F1
#
_entry.id   AF-A0A7C5NEA5-F1
#
_cell.length_a   1.000
_cell.length_b   1.000
_cell.length_c   1.000
_cell.angle_alpha   90.00
_cell.angle_beta   90.00
_cell.angle_gamma   90.00
#
_symmetry.space_group_name_H-M   'P 1'
#
loop_
_entity.id
_entity.type
_entity.pdbx_description
1 polymer ?
#
loop_
_entity_poly.entity_id
_entity_poly.type
_entity_poly.pdbx_seq_one_letter_code
_entity_poly.pdbx_strand_id
1 'polypeptide(L)' 'ETARRAGDPPALAADSRRIREVLDWQPRHDDLAFIVKTALEWERRLGER' A
#
# COMPACT_ATOMS: atom_id res chain seq x y z
N GLU A 1 0.42 -5.72 -21.88
CA GLU A 1 0.29 -4.43 -21.15
C GLU A 1 -0.96 -3.73 -21.66
N THR A 2 -1.78 -3.15 -20.78
CA THR A 2 -3.02 -2.44 -21.14
C THR A 2 -2.77 -0.94 -21.01
N ALA A 3 -3.43 -0.11 -21.82
CA ALA A 3 -3.24 1.34 -21.81
C ALA A 3 -3.78 1.98 -20.50
N ARG A 4 -3.11 3.03 -20.03
CA ARG A 4 -3.57 3.84 -18.88
C ARG A 4 -4.97 4.41 -19.16
N ARG A 5 -5.82 4.49 -18.13
CA ARG A 5 -7.15 5.08 -18.29
C ARG A 5 -7.02 6.59 -18.47
N ALA A 6 -7.90 7.17 -19.27
CA ALA A 6 -7.96 8.62 -19.42
C ALA A 6 -8.21 9.27 -18.05
N GLY A 7 -7.34 10.19 -17.65
CA GLY A 7 -7.41 10.87 -16.35
C GLY A 7 -6.58 10.25 -15.24
N ASP A 8 -5.94 9.09 -15.44
CA ASP A 8 -5.03 8.52 -14.43
C ASP A 8 -3.73 9.34 -14.34
N PRO A 9 -3.41 9.94 -13.17
CA PRO A 9 -2.12 10.58 -12.99
C PRO A 9 -1.00 9.52 -13.03
N PRO A 10 0.22 9.91 -13.45
CA PRO A 10 1.37 8.99 -13.46
C PRO A 10 1.78 8.51 -12.06
N ALA A 11 1.50 9.30 -11.01
CA ALA A 11 1.76 8.96 -9.62
C ALA A 11 0.76 9.67 -8.71
N LEU A 12 0.39 9.01 -7.60
CA LEU A 12 -0.48 9.58 -6.57
C LEU A 12 -0.05 9.01 -5.21
N ALA A 13 0.42 9.88 -4.32
CA ALA A 13 0.80 9.53 -2.95
C ALA A 13 0.39 10.66 -2.00
N ALA A 14 -0.08 10.31 -0.80
CA ALA A 14 -0.43 11.28 0.23
C ALA A 14 0.80 11.70 1.03
N ASP A 15 0.85 12.97 1.45
CA ASP A 15 1.85 13.47 2.37
C ASP A 15 1.48 13.16 3.83
N SER A 16 2.24 12.26 4.45
CA SER A 16 2.01 11.81 5.82
C SER A 16 2.77 12.63 6.88
N ARG A 17 3.38 13.78 6.54
CA ARG A 17 4.13 14.60 7.53
C ARG A 17 3.25 15.05 8.69
N ARG A 18 2.05 15.58 8.40
CA ARG A 18 1.16 16.15 9.43
C ARG A 18 0.76 15.15 10.51
N ILE A 19 0.46 13.90 10.15
CA ILE A 19 0.06 12.88 11.13
C ILE A 19 1.26 12.44 11.99
N ARG A 20 2.46 12.36 11.40
CA ARG A 20 3.70 12.08 12.13
C ARG A 20 4.01 13.18 13.15
N GLU A 21 3.88 14.44 12.75
CA GLU A 21 4.17 15.60 13.62
C GLU A 21 3.16 15.78 14.75
N VAL A 22 1.86 15.67 14.45
CA VAL A 22 0.80 15.99 15.42
C VAL A 22 0.56 14.86 16.42
N LEU A 23 0.73 13.60 15.99
CA LEU A 23 0.38 12.43 16.80
C LEU A 23 1.58 11.58 17.22
N ASP A 24 2.81 11.97 16.84
CA ASP A 24 4.00 11.12 16.91
C ASP A 24 3.76 9.73 16.27
N TRP A 25 2.90 9.71 15.25
CA TRP A 25 2.50 8.46 14.61
C TRP A 25 3.63 7.95 13.73
N GLN A 26 3.97 6.67 13.90
CA GLN A 26 4.93 5.97 13.06
C GLN A 26 4.27 4.74 12.43
N PRO A 27 4.42 4.52 11.11
CA PRO A 27 3.90 3.31 10.48
C PRO A 27 4.60 2.08 11.06
N ARG A 28 3.82 1.11 11.53
CA ARG A 28 4.37 -0.16 12.03
C ARG A 28 4.94 -1.03 10.89
N HIS A 29 4.38 -0.87 9.69
CA HIS A 29 4.74 -1.63 8.50
C HIS A 29 4.80 -0.67 7.29
N ASP A 30 5.97 -0.12 6.99
CA ASP A 30 6.24 0.70 5.80
C ASP A 30 7.10 -0.01 4.75
N ASP A 31 7.53 -1.24 5.03
CA ASP A 31 8.23 -2.09 4.08
C ASP A 31 7.27 -2.69 3.03
N LEU A 32 7.45 -2.30 1.78
CA LEU A 32 6.59 -2.71 0.67
C LEU A 32 6.62 -4.23 0.45
N ALA A 33 7.79 -4.87 0.60
CA ALA A 33 7.93 -6.30 0.40
C ALA A 33 7.10 -7.09 1.43
N PHE A 34 7.14 -6.68 2.69
CA PHE A 34 6.35 -7.25 3.77
C PHE A 34 4.85 -7.07 3.55
N ILE A 35 4.42 -5.87 3.15
CA ILE A 35 3.01 -5.58 2.86
C ILE A 35 2.49 -6.51 1.75
N VAL A 36 3.20 -6.63 0.63
CA VAL A 36 2.80 -7.50 -0.48
C VAL A 36 2.85 -8.98 -0.11
N LYS A 37 3.88 -9.41 0.61
CA LYS A 37 4.03 -10.81 1.06
C LYS A 37 2.84 -11.25 1.91
N THR A 38 2.49 -10.46 2.93
CA THR A 38 1.42 -10.84 3.85
C THR A 38 0.05 -10.86 3.18
N ALA A 39 -0.21 -9.93 2.24
CA ALA A 39 -1.41 -9.97 1.41
C ALA A 39 -1.48 -11.23 0.51
N LEU A 40 -0.38 -11.59 -0.16
CA LEU A 40 -0.34 -12.77 -1.02
C LEU A 40 -0.52 -14.08 -0.23
N GLU A 41 0.09 -14.19 0.95
CA GLU A 41 -0.09 -15.34 1.83
C GLU A 41 -1.54 -15.50 2.30
N TRP A 42 -2.23 -14.39 2.56
CA TRP A 42 -3.65 -14.39 2.88
C TRP A 42 -4.51 -14.91 1.72
N GLU A 43 -4.30 -14.39 0.52
CA GLU A 43 -5.04 -14.83 -0.68
C GLU A 43 -4.85 -16.34 -0.96
N ARG A 44 -3.63 -16.86 -0.79
CA ARG A 44 -3.35 -18.29 -0.94
C ARG A 44 -4.17 -19.13 0.03
N ARG A 45 -4.22 -18.73 1.30
CA ARG A 45 -5.02 -19.42 2.33
C ARG A 45 -6.52 -19.38 2.03
N LEU A 46 -7.02 -18.35 1.37
CA LEU A 46 -8.42 -18.27 0.96
C LEU A 46 -8.71 -19.16 -0.25
N GLY A 47 -7.80 -19.24 -1.22
CA GLY A 47 -7.96 -20.10 -2.40
C GLY A 47 -7.84 -21.60 -2.13
N GLU A 48 -7.25 -21.99 -0.99
CA GLU A 48 -7.16 -23.38 -0.52
C GLU A 48 -8.42 -23.85 0.25
N ARG A 49 -9.38 -22.94 0.52
CA ARG A 49 -10.67 -23.26 1.15
C ARG A 49 -11.76 -23.49 0.10
#